data_AF-A0AAU9RWM7-F1
#
_entry.id   AF-A0AAU9RWM7-F1
#
_cell.length_a   1.000
_cell.length_b   1.000
_cell.length_c   1.000
_cell.angle_alpha   90.00
_cell.angle_beta   90.00
_cell.angle_gamma   90.00
#
_symmetry.space_group_name_H-M   'P 1'
#
loop_
_entity.id
_entity.type
_entity.pdbx_description
1 polymer ?
#
loop_
_entity_poly.entity_id
_entity_poly.type
_entity_poly.pdbx_seq_one_letter_code
_entity_poly.pdbx_strand_id
1 'polypeptide(L)'
;MKPNKAHLTEIQFNGGDVAKKVDYAYSFFEKQVPVDAVFSKDEMIDIIGVTKGKGYECVVTRLGVTRLPRKTHRGLRKVACIGAWHPARVSYTVARAGQNGYHHRTEMNKKVYRVGKTGQETHSATTG
;
A
#
# COMPACT_ATOMS: atom_id res chain seq x y z
N MET A 1 20.41 -4.88 -9.11
CA MET A 1 20.24 -4.74 -10.57
C MET A 1 18.97 -3.95 -10.82
N LYS A 2 19.02 -2.84 -11.56
CA LYS A 2 17.84 -2.01 -11.85
C LYS A 2 17.04 -2.71 -12.96
N PRO A 3 15.72 -2.89 -12.83
CA PRO A 3 14.92 -3.44 -13.91
C PRO A 3 14.88 -2.46 -15.09
N ASN A 4 15.20 -2.96 -16.28
CA ASN A 4 15.12 -2.21 -17.55
C ASN A 4 13.75 -2.35 -18.23
N LYS A 5 12.88 -3.23 -17.71
CA LYS A 5 11.52 -3.44 -18.21
C LYS A 5 10.60 -2.39 -17.61
N ALA A 6 9.82 -1.72 -18.47
CA ALA A 6 8.81 -0.76 -18.05
C ALA A 6 7.60 -1.45 -17.37
N HIS A 7 6.90 -0.70 -16.53
CA HIS A 7 5.63 -1.13 -15.94
C HIS A 7 4.47 -0.77 -16.88
N LEU A 8 3.72 -1.77 -17.31
CA LEU A 8 2.49 -1.60 -18.09
C LEU A 8 1.30 -1.57 -17.12
N THR A 9 0.46 -0.56 -17.25
CA THR A 9 -0.72 -0.34 -16.41
C THR A 9 -1.86 0.18 -17.28
N GLU A 10 -3.09 -0.20 -16.95
CA GLU A 10 -4.30 0.32 -17.58
C GLU A 10 -4.91 1.42 -16.72
N ILE A 11 -5.35 2.50 -17.36
CA ILE A 11 -5.98 3.66 -16.69
C ILE A 11 -7.30 3.93 -17.38
N GLN A 12 -8.39 3.99 -16.59
CA GLN A 12 -9.72 4.28 -17.10
C GLN A 12 -9.89 5.78 -17.38
N PHE A 13 -10.41 6.11 -18.57
CA PHE A 13 -10.86 7.48 -18.87
C PHE A 13 -12.29 7.72 -18.40
N ASN A 14 -12.47 8.76 -17.59
CA ASN A 14 -13.75 9.15 -17.01
C ASN A 14 -14.28 10.45 -17.65
N GLY A 15 -15.61 10.58 -17.77
CA GLY A 15 -16.29 11.73 -18.41
C GLY A 15 -16.66 11.51 -19.89
N GLY A 16 -17.63 12.30 -20.39
CA GLY A 16 -18.08 12.27 -21.80
C GLY A 16 -18.86 11.01 -22.21
N ASP A 17 -19.14 10.92 -23.52
CA ASP A 17 -19.71 9.74 -24.18
C ASP A 17 -18.59 8.77 -24.63
N VAL A 18 -18.97 7.55 -25.02
CA VAL A 18 -18.01 6.50 -25.38
C VAL A 18 -17.16 6.91 -26.60
N ALA A 19 -17.76 7.56 -27.60
CA ALA A 19 -17.04 8.00 -28.80
C ALA A 19 -15.94 9.01 -28.45
N LYS A 20 -16.26 10.02 -27.64
CA LYS A 20 -15.28 11.03 -27.19
C LYS A 20 -14.16 10.42 -26.35
N LYS A 21 -14.44 9.41 -25.53
CA LYS A 21 -13.39 8.71 -24.77
C LYS A 21 -12.40 8.00 -25.70
N VAL A 22 -12.91 7.36 -26.75
CA VAL A 22 -12.09 6.67 -27.75
C VAL A 22 -11.21 7.68 -28.49
N ASP A 23 -11.79 8.75 -29.00
CA ASP A 23 -11.05 9.81 -29.70
C ASP A 23 -9.98 10.46 -28.80
N TYR A 24 -10.34 10.71 -27.54
CA TYR A 24 -9.40 11.24 -26.54
C TYR A 24 -8.25 10.28 -26.29
N ALA A 25 -8.51 8.99 -26.07
CA ALA A 25 -7.49 7.98 -25.86
C ALA A 25 -6.54 7.84 -27.07
N TYR A 26 -7.08 7.83 -28.29
CA TYR A 26 -6.29 7.83 -29.53
C TYR A 26 -5.36 9.04 -29.63
N SER A 27 -5.79 10.20 -29.14
CA SER A 27 -4.98 11.41 -29.17
C SER A 27 -3.68 11.31 -28.34
N PHE A 28 -3.59 10.39 -27.38
CA PHE A 28 -2.41 10.16 -26.53
C PHE A 28 -1.46 9.07 -27.04
N PHE A 29 -1.77 8.40 -28.15
CA PHE A 29 -0.89 7.38 -28.68
C PHE A 29 0.51 7.95 -28.98
N GLU A 30 1.53 7.23 -28.52
CA GLU A 30 2.95 7.59 -28.62
C GLU A 30 3.34 8.92 -27.95
N LYS A 31 2.44 9.54 -27.17
CA LYS A 31 2.71 10.78 -26.44
C LYS A 31 2.99 10.50 -24.97
N GLN A 32 3.85 11.33 -24.38
CA GLN A 32 4.11 11.30 -22.95
C GLN A 32 3.03 12.10 -22.20
N VAL A 33 2.48 11.52 -21.15
CA VAL A 33 1.54 12.20 -20.24
C VAL A 33 2.29 12.56 -18.95
N PRO A 34 2.52 13.85 -18.65
CA PRO A 34 3.20 14.24 -17.44
C PRO A 34 2.26 14.21 -16.22
N VAL A 35 2.82 14.12 -15.01
CA VAL A 35 2.07 13.97 -13.75
C VAL A 35 1.17 15.17 -13.45
N ASP A 36 1.62 16.38 -13.83
CA ASP A 36 0.88 17.63 -13.65
C ASP A 36 -0.33 17.77 -14.59
N ALA A 37 -0.47 16.90 -15.60
CA ALA A 37 -1.68 16.81 -16.41
C ALA A 37 -2.80 16.02 -15.71
N VAL A 38 -2.49 15.25 -14.67
CA VAL A 38 -3.43 14.37 -13.97
C VAL A 38 -3.70 14.85 -12.55
N PHE A 39 -2.68 15.26 -11.80
CA PHE A 39 -2.79 15.64 -10.39
C PHE A 39 -2.45 17.10 -10.16
N SER A 40 -3.18 17.73 -9.24
CA SER A 40 -3.03 19.13 -8.86
C SER A 40 -2.47 19.30 -7.44
N LYS A 41 -1.94 20.48 -7.15
CA LYS A 41 -1.56 20.86 -5.78
C LYS A 41 -2.81 20.89 -4.89
N ASP A 42 -2.66 20.44 -3.64
CA ASP A 42 -3.68 20.37 -2.60
C ASP A 42 -4.83 19.37 -2.87
N GLU A 43 -4.71 18.57 -3.94
CA GLU A 43 -5.62 17.46 -4.24
C GLU A 43 -5.43 16.29 -3.26
N MET A 44 -6.51 15.59 -2.95
CA MET A 44 -6.50 14.35 -2.16
C MET A 44 -6.44 13.16 -3.11
N ILE A 45 -5.37 12.37 -2.99
CA ILE A 45 -5.13 11.17 -3.82
C ILE A 45 -5.06 9.91 -2.96
N ASP A 46 -5.25 8.77 -3.60
CA ASP A 46 -5.06 7.46 -2.98
C ASP A 46 -3.77 6.81 -3.49
N ILE A 47 -3.04 6.15 -2.59
CA ILE A 47 -1.79 5.44 -2.91
C ILE A 47 -2.06 3.94 -2.90
N ILE A 48 -1.83 3.29 -4.03
CA ILE A 48 -1.93 1.83 -4.16
C ILE A 48 -0.52 1.27 -4.31
N GLY A 49 -0.17 0.31 -3.45
CA GLY A 49 1.18 -0.24 -3.47
C GLY A 49 1.37 -1.50 -2.63
N VAL A 50 2.63 -1.94 -2.58
CA VAL A 50 3.04 -3.10 -1.78
C VAL A 50 3.83 -2.63 -0.57
N THR A 51 3.42 -3.08 0.61
CA THR A 51 4.12 -2.77 1.87
C THR A 51 5.50 -3.41 1.93
N LYS A 52 6.44 -2.82 2.69
CA LYS A 52 7.76 -3.42 2.89
C LYS A 52 7.64 -4.83 3.46
N GLY A 53 8.29 -5.80 2.81
CA GLY A 53 8.36 -7.17 3.30
C GLY A 53 9.16 -7.26 4.60
N LYS A 54 8.61 -7.96 5.60
CA LYS A 54 9.28 -8.28 6.87
C LYS A 54 9.55 -9.78 7.05
N GLY A 55 9.16 -10.60 6.07
CA GLY A 55 9.37 -12.05 6.10
C GLY A 55 8.44 -12.78 7.07
N TYR A 56 8.92 -13.88 7.65
CA TYR A 56 8.19 -14.67 8.64
C TYR A 56 8.37 -14.07 10.04
N GLU A 57 7.26 -13.67 10.66
CA GLU A 57 7.25 -12.98 11.95
C GLU A 57 6.45 -13.76 13.00
N CYS A 58 6.82 -13.57 14.27
CA CYS A 58 6.08 -14.15 15.39
C CYS A 58 4.75 -13.43 15.64
N VAL A 59 3.88 -14.03 16.46
CA VAL A 59 2.55 -13.47 16.79
C VAL A 59 2.60 -12.07 17.40
N VAL A 60 3.66 -11.75 18.14
CA VAL A 60 3.82 -10.46 18.82
C VAL A 60 4.04 -9.34 17.81
N THR A 61 4.97 -9.51 16.88
CA THR A 61 5.33 -8.52 15.86
C THR A 61 4.35 -8.47 14.69
N ARG A 62 3.74 -9.62 14.34
CA ARG A 62 2.77 -9.72 13.25
C ARG A 62 1.40 -9.16 13.61
N LEU A 63 0.89 -9.48 14.80
CA LEU A 63 -0.50 -9.19 15.22
C LEU A 63 -0.60 -8.37 16.50
N GLY A 64 0.52 -7.91 17.06
CA GLY A 64 0.53 -7.01 18.22
C GLY A 64 0.13 -7.66 19.54
N VAL A 65 0.19 -9.00 19.65
CA VAL A 65 -0.21 -9.70 20.89
C VAL A 65 0.78 -9.41 22.03
N THR A 66 0.25 -9.13 23.21
CA THR A 66 1.04 -8.92 24.43
C THR A 66 1.92 -10.14 24.76
N ARG A 67 3.18 -9.89 25.10
CA ARG A 67 4.12 -10.93 25.52
C ARG A 67 3.69 -11.56 26.85
N LEU A 68 3.95 -12.86 27.01
CA LEU A 68 3.68 -13.55 28.27
C LEU A 68 4.67 -13.11 29.38
N PRO A 69 4.35 -13.36 30.66
CA PRO A 69 5.24 -13.04 31.78
C PRO A 69 6.64 -13.62 31.59
N ARG A 70 7.66 -12.91 32.09
CA ARG A 70 9.07 -13.25 31.91
C ARG A 70 9.43 -14.69 32.33
N LYS A 71 8.78 -15.23 33.36
CA LYS A 71 9.03 -16.58 33.89
C LYS A 71 8.24 -17.69 33.17
N THR A 72 7.70 -17.43 31.98
CA THR A 72 6.98 -18.44 31.20
C THR A 72 7.93 -19.48 30.61
N HIS A 73 7.68 -20.76 30.91
CA HIS A 73 8.44 -21.87 30.34
C HIS A 73 8.20 -22.02 28.82
N ARG A 74 9.26 -22.35 28.08
CA ARG A 74 9.27 -22.47 26.60
C ARG A 74 8.87 -21.18 25.88
N GLY A 75 9.44 -20.07 26.34
CA GLY A 75 9.36 -18.77 25.67
C GLY A 75 8.09 -17.98 25.93
N LEU A 76 8.22 -16.66 25.73
CA LEU A 76 7.22 -15.65 26.10
C LEU A 76 6.59 -14.94 24.90
N ARG A 77 7.10 -15.16 23.67
CA ARG A 77 6.62 -14.50 22.43
C ARG A 77 5.65 -15.42 21.67
N LYS A 78 4.62 -15.89 22.37
CA LYS A 78 3.60 -16.82 21.87
C LYS A 78 2.23 -16.46 22.42
N VAL A 79 1.16 -16.96 21.79
CA VAL A 79 -0.18 -16.95 22.36
C VAL A 79 -0.29 -18.07 23.40
N ALA A 80 -0.90 -17.81 24.56
CA ALA A 80 -1.06 -18.81 25.61
C ALA A 80 -2.14 -19.85 25.27
N CYS A 81 -3.37 -19.40 25.03
CA CYS A 81 -4.51 -20.25 24.68
C CYS A 81 -4.85 -20.08 23.20
N ILE A 82 -4.90 -21.19 22.46
CA ILE A 82 -5.14 -21.20 21.01
C ILE A 82 -6.58 -21.52 20.61
N GLY A 83 -7.44 -21.78 21.59
CA GLY A 83 -8.84 -22.17 21.40
C GLY A 83 -9.37 -22.91 22.63
N ALA A 84 -10.70 -22.95 22.77
CA ALA A 84 -11.37 -23.83 23.72
C ALA A 84 -11.29 -25.29 23.24
N TRP A 85 -11.72 -26.24 24.09
CA TRP A 85 -11.73 -27.66 23.75
C TRP A 85 -12.65 -27.94 22.53
N HIS A 86 -13.85 -27.38 22.54
CA HIS A 86 -14.82 -27.50 21.45
C HIS A 86 -15.00 -26.11 20.79
N PRO A 87 -14.88 -26.00 19.47
CA PRO A 87 -14.65 -27.05 18.48
C PRO A 87 -13.20 -27.58 18.49
N ALA A 88 -13.01 -28.86 18.11
CA ALA A 88 -11.71 -29.53 18.05
C ALA A 88 -10.84 -29.08 16.85
N ARG A 89 -10.80 -27.77 16.59
CA ARG A 89 -9.98 -27.11 15.58
C ARG A 89 -9.63 -25.70 16.00
N VAL A 90 -8.49 -25.21 15.53
CA VAL A 90 -8.08 -23.82 15.75
C VAL A 90 -8.87 -22.92 14.78
N SER A 91 -9.51 -21.88 15.31
CA SER A 91 -10.20 -20.88 14.46
C SER A 91 -9.18 -20.06 13.64
N TYR A 92 -9.57 -19.69 12.42
CA TYR A 92 -8.78 -18.81 11.55
C TYR A 92 -8.55 -17.42 12.15
N THR A 93 -9.41 -17.00 13.09
CA THR A 93 -9.31 -15.72 13.81
C THR A 93 -8.19 -15.71 14.85
N VAL A 94 -7.66 -16.87 15.25
CA VAL A 94 -6.63 -16.98 16.28
C VAL A 94 -5.29 -16.50 15.72
N ALA A 95 -4.64 -15.61 16.47
CA ALA A 95 -3.34 -15.06 16.10
C ALA A 95 -2.26 -16.15 15.96
N ARG A 96 -1.59 -16.20 14.79
CA ARG A 96 -0.51 -17.14 14.48
C ARG A 96 0.72 -16.45 13.91
N ALA A 97 1.88 -17.08 14.02
CA ALA A 97 3.08 -16.64 13.32
C ALA A 97 2.88 -16.82 11.81
N GLY A 98 3.63 -16.07 11.01
CA GLY A 98 3.49 -16.11 9.56
C GLY A 98 4.03 -14.87 8.88
N GLN A 99 3.73 -14.71 7.60
CA GLN A 99 4.20 -13.58 6.82
C GLN A 99 3.66 -12.25 7.35
N ASN A 100 4.55 -11.26 7.41
CA ASN A 100 4.25 -9.87 7.72
C ASN A 100 4.85 -8.96 6.64
N GLY A 101 4.04 -8.05 6.09
CA GLY A 101 4.43 -7.18 5.00
C GLY A 101 4.44 -7.87 3.63
N TYR A 102 4.82 -7.11 2.60
CA TYR A 102 4.64 -7.49 1.20
C TYR A 102 3.17 -7.72 0.82
N HIS A 103 2.28 -6.99 1.48
CA HIS A 103 0.85 -7.00 1.21
C HIS A 103 0.48 -5.83 0.30
N HIS A 104 -0.43 -6.07 -0.63
CA HIS A 104 -1.09 -5.02 -1.42
C HIS A 104 -2.02 -4.20 -0.53
N ARG A 105 -1.89 -2.87 -0.56
CA ARG A 105 -2.68 -1.94 0.23
C ARG A 105 -3.04 -0.70 -0.58
N THR A 106 -4.21 -0.17 -0.28
CA THR A 106 -4.66 1.15 -0.71
C THR A 106 -4.68 2.04 0.52
N GLU A 107 -3.92 3.12 0.50
CA GLU A 107 -3.91 4.13 1.53
C GLU A 107 -4.60 5.38 0.99
N MET A 108 -5.74 5.72 1.59
CA MET A 108 -6.62 6.76 1.07
C MET A 108 -6.25 8.14 1.61
N ASN A 109 -6.73 9.18 0.94
CA ASN A 109 -6.74 10.57 1.43
C ASN A 109 -5.34 11.13 1.72
N LYS A 110 -4.41 10.99 0.79
CA LYS A 110 -3.10 11.63 0.83
C LYS A 110 -3.12 12.97 0.12
N LYS A 111 -2.76 14.04 0.83
CA LYS A 111 -2.74 15.38 0.26
C LYS A 111 -1.45 15.61 -0.54
N VAL A 112 -1.59 16.06 -1.78
CA VAL A 112 -0.46 16.47 -2.63
C VAL A 112 -0.03 17.87 -2.22
N TYR A 113 1.05 18.00 -1.44
CA TYR A 113 1.54 19.32 -1.04
C TYR A 113 2.21 20.08 -2.19
N ARG A 114 2.78 19.37 -3.17
CA ARG A 114 3.47 19.95 -4.31
C ARG A 114 3.61 18.96 -5.46
N VAL A 115 3.51 19.49 -6.68
CA VAL A 115 3.94 18.81 -7.92
C VAL A 115 5.18 19.56 -8.45
N GLY A 116 6.30 18.85 -8.61
CA GLY A 116 7.56 19.44 -9.06
C GLY A 116 7.80 19.21 -10.56
N LYS A 117 8.52 20.15 -11.20
CA LYS A 117 9.02 19.99 -12.57
C LYS A 117 10.55 19.91 -12.57
N THR A 118 11.10 19.08 -13.43
CA THR A 118 12.55 18.94 -13.60
C THR A 118 13.17 20.30 -13.94
N GLY A 119 14.24 20.69 -13.24
CA GLY A 119 14.95 21.96 -13.45
C GLY A 119 14.42 23.15 -12.66
N GLN A 120 13.34 23.00 -11.90
CA GLN A 120 12.86 24.03 -10.98
C GLN A 120 13.19 23.67 -9.53
N GLU A 121 14.35 24.13 -9.05
CA GLU A 121 14.65 24.07 -7.62
C GLU A 121 13.83 25.11 -6.87
N THR A 122 12.97 24.65 -5.97
CA THR A 122 12.41 25.52 -4.93
C THR A 122 12.45 24.73 -3.63
N HIS A 123 13.14 25.27 -2.64
CA HIS A 123 13.39 24.60 -1.34
C HIS A 123 12.32 24.96 -0.29
N SER A 124 11.21 25.58 -0.71
CA SER A 124 10.19 26.12 0.17
C SER A 124 8.90 25.30 0.07
N ALA A 125 8.82 24.22 0.84
CA ALA A 125 7.54 23.57 1.13
C ALA A 125 6.99 24.18 2.42
N THR A 126 6.01 25.07 2.32
CA THR A 126 5.32 25.66 3.49
C THR A 126 3.95 25.04 3.63
N THR A 127 3.65 24.52 4.81
CA THR A 127 2.31 24.08 5.21
C THR A 127 1.54 25.30 5.72
N GLY A 128 0.42 25.64 5.08
CA GLY A 128 -0.54 26.61 5.58
C GLY A 128 -1.59 25.96 6.47
#